data_AF-A0A9E2ZDX0-F1
#
_entry.id   AF-A0A9E2ZDX0-F1
#
_cell.length_a   1.000
_cell.length_b   1.000
_cell.length_c   1.000
_cell.angle_alpha   90.00
_cell.angle_beta   90.00
_cell.angle_gamma   90.00
#
_symmetry.space_group_name_H-M   'P 1'
#
loop_
_entity.id
_entity.type
_entity.pdbx_description
1 polymer ?
#
loop_
_entity_poly.entity_id
_entity_poly.type
_entity_poly.pdbx_seq_one_letter_code
_entity_poly.pdbx_strand_id
1 'polypeptide(L)'
;EDQDRSLWDAESIAAGREALDRAIALRGRGPYLLQAAIASLQAEERVDWAQVAALYERLAALTGSPVVELNRAVALAQAGTPSDALEIVERLDLPDYRYLHSTRAELLRRLGRVEDARSAYERALALAASEPERRFLKRRLAEL
;
A
#
# COMPACT_ATOMS: atom_id res chain seq x y z
N GLU A 1 1.79 4.89 -9.73
CA GLU A 1 2.41 5.41 -10.97
C GLU A 1 1.34 5.82 -11.97
N ASP A 2 0.23 5.08 -12.10
CA ASP A 2 -0.90 5.43 -13.00
C ASP A 2 -1.80 6.61 -12.54
N GLN A 3 -1.40 7.41 -11.54
CA GLN A 3 -2.22 8.53 -11.07
C GLN A 3 -1.85 9.81 -11.81
N ASP A 4 -2.87 10.52 -12.29
CA ASP A 4 -2.71 11.88 -12.82
C ASP A 4 -2.54 12.87 -11.66
N ARG A 5 -1.28 13.23 -11.37
CA ARG A 5 -0.92 14.16 -10.31
C ARG A 5 -1.30 15.61 -10.61
N SER A 6 -1.67 15.94 -11.86
CA SER A 6 -2.18 17.28 -12.18
C SER A 6 -3.56 17.55 -11.57
N LEU A 7 -4.29 16.48 -11.22
CA LEU A 7 -5.60 16.55 -10.55
C LEU A 7 -5.49 16.68 -9.03
N TRP A 8 -4.27 16.68 -8.48
CA TRP A 8 -4.07 16.80 -7.04
C TRP A 8 -4.29 18.24 -6.57
N ASP A 9 -5.04 18.41 -5.50
CA ASP A 9 -5.26 19.70 -4.87
C ASP A 9 -4.03 20.10 -4.05
N ALA A 10 -3.20 20.95 -4.63
CA ALA A 10 -1.98 21.47 -4.01
C ALA A 10 -2.25 22.29 -2.74
N GLU A 11 -3.38 23.00 -2.67
CA GLU A 11 -3.76 23.79 -1.50
C GLU A 11 -4.13 22.87 -0.33
N SER A 12 -4.95 21.84 -0.59
CA SER A 12 -5.28 20.82 0.41
C SER A 12 -4.04 20.07 0.92
N ILE A 13 -3.09 19.72 0.04
CA ILE A 13 -1.83 19.08 0.44
C ILE A 13 -1.00 20.01 1.32
N ALA A 14 -0.86 21.28 0.95
CA ALA A 14 -0.13 22.27 1.75
C ALA A 14 -0.76 22.47 3.13
N ALA A 15 -2.08 22.65 3.19
CA ALA A 15 -2.81 22.79 4.46
C ALA A 15 -2.66 21.55 5.36
N GLY A 16 -2.69 20.35 4.78
CA GLY A 16 -2.44 19.09 5.50
C GLY A 16 -1.04 19.01 6.09
N ARG A 17 -0.03 19.46 5.35
CA ARG A 17 1.37 19.53 5.82
C ARG A 17 1.54 20.52 6.96
N GLU A 18 0.96 21.71 6.86
CA GLU A 18 1.00 22.67 7.97
C GLU A 18 0.32 22.12 9.24
N ALA A 19 -0.79 21.41 9.09
CA ALA A 19 -1.47 20.79 10.23
C ALA A 19 -0.60 19.68 10.87
N LEU A 20 0.10 18.89 10.06
CA LEU A 20 1.05 17.90 10.52
C LEU A 20 2.23 18.55 11.26
N ASP A 21 2.82 19.59 10.72
CA ASP A 21 3.93 20.32 11.34
C ASP A 21 3.55 20.89 12.70
N ARG A 22 2.34 21.49 12.79
CA ARG A 22 1.78 21.95 14.08
C ARG A 22 1.60 20.79 15.06
N ALA A 23 1.06 19.66 14.62
CA ALA A 23 0.89 18.49 15.50
C ALA A 23 2.23 17.95 16.01
N ILE A 24 3.27 17.94 15.17
CA ILE A 24 4.63 17.55 15.57
C ILE A 24 5.21 18.54 16.58
N ALA A 25 5.07 19.86 16.34
CA ALA A 25 5.54 20.91 17.25
C ALA A 25 4.89 20.80 18.64
N LEU A 26 3.62 20.39 18.69
CA LEU A 26 2.87 20.13 19.92
C LEU A 26 3.17 18.75 20.53
N ARG A 27 4.15 18.01 20.00
CA ARG A 27 4.52 16.64 20.42
C ARG A 27 3.34 15.66 20.38
N GLY A 28 2.47 15.84 19.39
CA GLY A 28 1.36 14.94 19.10
C GLY A 28 1.82 13.48 18.99
N ARG A 29 0.90 12.56 19.27
CA ARG A 29 1.12 11.12 19.20
C ARG A 29 -0.16 10.44 18.72
N GLY A 30 -0.03 9.18 18.32
CA GLY A 30 -1.16 8.33 17.97
C GLY A 30 -1.27 8.04 16.48
N PRO A 31 -2.30 7.26 16.09
CA PRO A 31 -2.41 6.70 14.76
C PRO A 31 -2.59 7.78 13.67
N TYR A 32 -3.36 8.84 13.97
CA TYR A 32 -3.60 9.91 12.99
C TYR A 32 -2.35 10.71 12.63
N LEU A 33 -1.42 10.90 13.57
CA LEU A 33 -0.15 11.56 13.26
C LEU A 33 0.68 10.72 12.28
N LEU A 34 0.75 9.40 12.50
CA LEU A 34 1.47 8.49 11.62
C LEU A 34 0.81 8.42 10.25
N GLN A 35 -0.52 8.35 10.19
CA GLN A 35 -1.27 8.37 8.93
C GLN A 35 -1.04 9.67 8.15
N ALA A 36 -1.06 10.82 8.83
CA ALA A 36 -0.79 12.11 8.20
C ALA A 36 0.66 12.20 7.68
N ALA A 37 1.65 11.70 8.43
CA ALA A 37 3.03 11.65 7.98
C ALA A 37 3.22 10.75 6.76
N ILE A 38 2.60 9.56 6.75
CA ILE A 38 2.59 8.65 5.59
C ILE A 38 1.98 9.35 4.37
N ALA A 39 0.80 9.97 4.52
CA ALA A 39 0.12 10.67 3.44
C ALA A 39 0.97 11.83 2.89
N SER A 40 1.62 12.61 3.77
CA SER A 40 2.51 13.71 3.36
C SER A 40 3.68 13.23 2.50
N LEU A 41 4.33 12.13 2.88
CA LEU A 41 5.43 11.52 2.13
C LEU A 41 4.96 10.95 0.79
N GLN A 42 3.80 10.29 0.77
CA GLN A 42 3.24 9.73 -0.47
C GLN A 42 2.79 10.82 -1.47
N ALA A 43 2.57 12.04 -0.98
CA ALA A 43 2.29 13.21 -1.80
C ALA A 43 3.55 13.88 -2.39
N GLU A 44 4.76 13.40 -2.06
CA GLU A 44 5.99 13.92 -2.65
C GLU A 44 6.20 13.40 -4.08
N GLU A 45 6.97 14.17 -4.86
CA GLU A 45 7.36 13.76 -6.20
C GLU A 45 8.12 12.43 -6.15
N ARG A 46 9.15 12.39 -5.30
CA ARG A 46 9.96 11.19 -5.01
C ARG A 46 9.65 10.68 -3.61
N VAL A 47 8.84 9.63 -3.53
CA VAL A 47 8.43 9.04 -2.25
C VAL A 47 9.61 8.28 -1.62
N ASP A 48 9.93 8.59 -0.36
CA ASP A 48 10.82 7.77 0.46
C ASP A 48 10.06 6.55 0.99
N TRP A 49 10.08 5.46 0.20
CA TRP A 49 9.38 4.23 0.54
C TRP A 49 9.92 3.53 1.78
N ALA A 50 11.21 3.68 2.10
CA ALA A 50 11.79 3.13 3.31
C ALA A 50 11.22 3.83 4.55
N GLN A 51 11.11 5.17 4.50
CA GLN A 51 10.48 5.94 5.57
C GLN A 51 8.98 5.62 5.69
N VAL A 52 8.26 5.47 4.57
CA VAL A 52 6.84 5.08 4.58
C VAL A 52 6.66 3.68 5.21
N ALA A 53 7.53 2.71 4.88
CA ALA A 53 7.49 1.37 5.49
C ALA A 53 7.72 1.42 7.01
N ALA A 54 8.68 2.23 7.48
CA ALA A 54 8.94 2.40 8.91
C ALA A 54 7.77 3.06 9.66
N LEU A 55 7.08 4.01 9.03
CA LEU A 55 5.87 4.62 9.61
C LEU A 55 4.71 3.62 9.66
N TYR A 56 4.51 2.81 8.61
CA TYR A 56 3.51 1.74 8.62
C TYR A 56 3.80 0.67 9.68
N GLU A 57 5.07 0.30 9.88
CA GLU A 57 5.46 -0.62 10.97
C GLU A 57 5.07 -0.08 12.34
N ARG A 58 5.37 1.20 12.62
CA ARG A 58 4.96 1.85 13.87
C ARG A 58 3.43 1.92 14.01
N LEU A 59 2.73 2.17 12.91
CA LEU A 59 1.27 2.23 12.91
C LEU A 59 0.65 0.85 13.12
N ALA A 60 1.23 -0.20 12.53
CA ALA A 60 0.80 -1.58 12.71
C ALA A 60 0.98 -2.01 14.16
N ALA A 61 2.15 -1.74 14.76
CA ALA A 61 2.42 -2.00 16.17
C ALA A 61 1.43 -1.29 17.11
N LEU A 62 1.00 -0.08 16.76
CA LEU A 62 0.05 0.70 17.56
C LEU A 62 -1.40 0.22 17.41
N THR A 63 -1.78 -0.25 16.23
CA THR A 63 -3.19 -0.54 15.90
C THR A 63 -3.53 -2.02 15.87
N GLY A 64 -2.54 -2.91 15.74
CA GLY A 64 -2.74 -4.34 15.51
C GLY A 64 -3.47 -4.66 14.21
N SER A 65 -3.57 -3.71 13.28
CA SER A 65 -4.43 -3.85 12.10
C SER A 65 -3.74 -4.65 10.99
N PRO A 66 -4.33 -5.76 10.51
CA PRO A 66 -3.78 -6.54 9.40
C PRO A 66 -3.80 -5.77 8.07
N VAL A 67 -4.71 -4.80 7.91
CA VAL A 67 -4.75 -3.93 6.72
C VAL A 67 -3.57 -2.94 6.73
N VAL A 68 -3.20 -2.43 7.89
CA VAL A 68 -2.01 -1.58 8.04
C VAL A 68 -0.75 -2.38 7.74
N GLU A 69 -0.68 -3.63 8.20
CA GLU A 69 0.44 -4.53 7.92
C GLU A 69 0.53 -4.90 6.44
N LEU A 70 -0.61 -5.05 5.74
CA LEU A 70 -0.62 -5.19 4.28
C LEU A 70 -0.03 -3.95 3.59
N ASN A 71 -0.39 -2.74 4.05
CA ASN A 71 0.14 -1.51 3.49
C ASN A 71 1.66 -1.37 3.74
N ARG A 72 2.17 -1.86 4.89
CA ARG A 72 3.61 -1.98 5.16
C ARG A 72 4.29 -2.87 4.12
N ALA A 73 3.72 -4.03 3.81
CA ALA A 73 4.26 -4.93 2.80
C ALA A 73 4.34 -4.25 1.43
N VAL A 74 3.31 -3.50 1.03
CA VAL A 74 3.34 -2.71 -0.21
C VAL A 74 4.49 -1.69 -0.18
N ALA A 75 4.68 -0.97 0.91
CA ALA A 75 5.77 0.01 1.04
C ALA A 75 7.16 -0.65 0.93
N LEU A 76 7.38 -1.81 1.57
CA LEU A 76 8.63 -2.58 1.46
C LEU A 76 8.91 -3.03 0.02
N ALA A 77 7.89 -3.52 -0.68
CA ALA A 77 8.03 -3.91 -2.08
C ALA A 77 8.41 -2.72 -2.98
N GLN A 78 7.92 -1.52 -2.68
CA GLN A 78 8.32 -0.28 -3.38
C GLN A 78 9.73 0.19 -3.01
N ALA A 79 10.18 -0.10 -1.78
CA ALA A 79 11.55 0.13 -1.34
C ALA A 79 12.56 -0.88 -1.92
N GLY A 80 12.10 -1.88 -2.69
CA GLY A 80 12.96 -2.85 -3.37
C GLY A 80 13.10 -4.19 -2.68
N THR A 81 12.29 -4.50 -1.67
CA THR A 81 12.31 -5.79 -0.94
C THR A 81 11.02 -6.61 -1.14
N PRO A 82 10.69 -7.07 -2.36
CA PRO A 82 9.47 -7.82 -2.63
C PRO A 82 9.39 -9.19 -1.93
N SER A 83 10.53 -9.78 -1.57
CA SER A 83 10.57 -11.04 -0.80
C SER A 83 10.04 -10.83 0.62
N ASP A 84 10.61 -9.86 1.35
CA ASP A 84 10.19 -9.50 2.71
C ASP A 84 8.71 -9.09 2.75
N ALA A 85 8.27 -8.36 1.73
CA ALA A 85 6.87 -7.99 1.56
C ALA A 85 5.97 -9.24 1.39
N LEU A 86 6.40 -10.23 0.62
CA LEU A 86 5.61 -11.46 0.40
C LEU A 86 5.48 -12.26 1.70
N GLU A 87 6.55 -12.38 2.48
CA GLU A 87 6.51 -13.06 3.78
C GLU A 87 5.49 -12.43 4.73
N ILE A 88 5.37 -11.10 4.73
CA ILE A 88 4.35 -10.41 5.51
C ILE A 88 2.96 -10.79 5.00
N VAL A 89 2.74 -10.66 3.69
CA VAL A 89 1.44 -10.95 3.04
C VAL A 89 0.97 -12.38 3.31
N GLU A 90 1.88 -13.37 3.29
CA GLU A 90 1.53 -14.78 3.53
C GLU A 90 1.13 -15.09 4.97
N ARG A 91 1.43 -14.20 5.94
CA ARG A 91 1.01 -14.34 7.34
C ARG A 91 -0.32 -13.65 7.65
N LEU A 92 -0.87 -12.85 6.74
CA LEU A 92 -2.09 -12.09 6.98
C LEU A 92 -3.33 -12.95 6.74
N ASP A 93 -4.20 -13.03 7.75
CA ASP A 93 -5.50 -13.70 7.64
C ASP A 93 -6.57 -12.72 7.15
N LEU A 94 -6.61 -12.51 5.83
CA LEU A 94 -7.60 -11.66 5.15
C LEU A 94 -8.17 -12.36 3.89
N PRO A 95 -8.79 -13.55 4.01
CA PRO A 95 -9.08 -14.45 2.89
C PRO A 95 -10.08 -13.89 1.86
N ASP A 96 -10.96 -12.98 2.29
CA ASP A 96 -11.95 -12.32 1.44
C ASP A 96 -11.55 -10.88 1.08
N TYR A 97 -10.39 -10.42 1.54
CA TYR A 97 -9.89 -9.10 1.21
C TYR A 97 -9.16 -9.12 -0.11
N ARG A 98 -9.83 -8.67 -1.18
CA ARG A 98 -9.28 -8.70 -2.54
C ARG A 98 -7.90 -8.06 -2.69
N TYR A 99 -7.59 -7.02 -1.90
CA TYR A 99 -6.30 -6.32 -1.98
C TYR A 99 -5.15 -7.18 -1.45
N LEU A 100 -5.40 -8.09 -0.50
CA LEU A 100 -4.41 -9.08 -0.09
C LEU A 100 -3.97 -9.90 -1.30
N HIS A 101 -4.93 -10.48 -2.01
CA HIS A 101 -4.67 -11.36 -3.16
C HIS A 101 -4.03 -10.62 -4.33
N SER A 102 -4.48 -9.39 -4.61
CA SER A 102 -3.89 -8.55 -5.66
C SER A 102 -2.43 -8.17 -5.36
N THR A 103 -2.14 -7.79 -4.11
CA THR A 103 -0.76 -7.51 -3.66
C THR A 103 0.09 -8.78 -3.72
N ARG A 104 -0.41 -9.91 -3.22
CA ARG A 104 0.29 -11.21 -3.28
C ARG A 104 0.67 -11.55 -4.72
N ALA A 105 -0.27 -11.42 -5.65
CA ALA A 105 -0.05 -11.70 -7.06
C ALA A 105 1.04 -10.83 -7.68
N GLU A 106 1.02 -9.52 -7.41
CA GLU A 106 2.05 -8.60 -7.90
C GLU A 106 3.44 -8.92 -7.33
N LEU A 107 3.54 -9.29 -6.05
CA LEU A 107 4.80 -9.69 -5.43
C LEU A 107 5.36 -10.97 -6.05
N LEU A 108 4.51 -11.99 -6.21
CA LEU A 108 4.88 -13.25 -6.86
C LEU A 108 5.34 -13.03 -8.30
N ARG A 109 4.66 -12.15 -9.05
CA ARG A 109 5.05 -11.76 -10.41
C ARG A 109 6.43 -11.13 -10.44
N ARG A 110 6.72 -10.17 -9.55
CA ARG A 110 8.05 -9.52 -9.42
C ARG A 110 9.16 -10.51 -9.07
N LEU A 111 8.83 -11.57 -8.34
CA LEU A 111 9.74 -12.65 -7.97
C LEU A 111 9.83 -13.77 -9.03
N GLY A 112 9.16 -13.63 -10.18
CA GLY A 112 9.17 -14.62 -11.26
C GLY A 112 8.32 -15.87 -10.99
N ARG A 113 7.50 -15.89 -9.93
CA ARG A 113 6.60 -17.00 -9.58
C ARG A 113 5.27 -16.86 -10.32
N VAL A 114 5.32 -17.01 -11.65
CA VAL A 114 4.22 -16.66 -12.57
C VAL A 114 2.93 -17.46 -12.30
N GLU A 115 3.00 -18.77 -12.11
CA GLU A 115 1.80 -19.58 -11.87
C GLU A 115 1.12 -19.24 -10.53
N ASP A 116 1.92 -19.04 -9.47
CA ASP A 116 1.39 -18.60 -8.18
C ASP A 116 0.74 -17.21 -8.29
N ALA A 117 1.34 -16.32 -9.10
CA ALA A 117 0.79 -14.99 -9.37
C ALA A 117 -0.54 -15.08 -10.11
N ARG A 118 -0.67 -15.97 -11.11
CA ARG A 118 -1.91 -16.23 -11.84
C ARG A 118 -3.03 -16.63 -10.89
N SER A 119 -2.80 -17.64 -10.05
CA SER A 119 -3.80 -18.11 -9.08
C SER A 119 -4.21 -17.00 -8.09
N ALA A 120 -3.25 -16.19 -7.64
CA ALA A 120 -3.54 -15.08 -6.73
C ALA A 120 -4.36 -13.96 -7.42
N TYR A 121 -4.07 -13.61 -8.67
CA TYR A 121 -4.89 -12.65 -9.42
C TYR A 121 -6.30 -13.17 -9.71
N GLU A 122 -6.45 -14.46 -10.02
CA GLU A 122 -7.77 -15.09 -10.21
C GLU A 122 -8.61 -15.01 -8.93
N ARG A 123 -8.00 -15.27 -7.77
CA ARG A 123 -8.66 -15.09 -6.47
C ARG A 123 -9.04 -13.63 -6.22
N ALA A 124 -8.14 -12.68 -6.52
CA ALA A 124 -8.45 -11.26 -6.43
C ALA A 124 -9.62 -10.86 -7.34
N LEU A 125 -9.69 -11.43 -8.55
CA LEU A 125 -10.73 -11.17 -9.54
C LEU A 125 -12.09 -11.72 -9.10
N ALA A 126 -12.11 -12.90 -8.48
CA ALA A 126 -13.32 -13.47 -7.91
C ALA A 126 -13.94 -12.59 -6.80
N LEU A 127 -13.08 -11.88 -6.05
CA LEU A 127 -13.47 -10.99 -4.95
C LEU A 127 -13.66 -9.51 -5.40
N ALA A 128 -13.46 -9.18 -6.68
CA ALA A 128 -13.55 -7.82 -7.17
C ALA A 128 -15.00 -7.31 -7.21
N ALA A 129 -15.22 -6.13 -6.63
CA ALA A 129 -16.55 -5.56 -6.40
C ALA A 129 -17.00 -4.61 -7.52
N SER A 130 -16.05 -4.05 -8.28
CA SER A 130 -16.37 -3.09 -9.34
C SER A 130 -15.79 -3.47 -10.71
N GLU A 131 -16.43 -3.03 -11.78
CA GLU A 131 -15.96 -3.31 -13.13
C GLU A 131 -14.57 -2.71 -13.45
N PRO A 132 -14.22 -1.48 -12.99
CA PRO A 132 -12.85 -0.98 -13.13
C PRO A 132 -11.79 -1.89 -12.50
N GLU A 133 -12.06 -2.44 -11.32
CA GLU A 133 -11.17 -3.40 -10.65
C GLU A 133 -11.04 -4.69 -11.46
N ARG A 134 -12.15 -5.23 -11.94
CA ARG A 134 -12.17 -6.42 -12.78
C ARG A 134 -11.35 -6.22 -14.06
N ARG A 135 -11.49 -5.07 -14.72
CA ARG A 135 -10.68 -4.72 -15.90
C ARG A 135 -9.19 -4.65 -15.57
N PHE A 136 -8.83 -4.01 -14.46
CA PHE A 136 -7.44 -3.94 -14.00
C PHE A 136 -6.85 -5.33 -13.78
N LEU A 137 -7.55 -6.21 -13.06
CA LEU A 137 -7.08 -7.56 -12.74
C LEU A 137 -6.99 -8.46 -13.99
N LYS A 138 -7.97 -8.39 -14.90
CA LYS A 138 -7.92 -9.08 -16.18
C LYS A 138 -6.74 -8.64 -17.03
N ARG A 139 -6.44 -7.33 -17.05
CA ARG A 139 -5.27 -6.79 -17.74
C ARG A 139 -3.98 -7.37 -17.14
N ARG A 140 -3.84 -7.37 -15.81
CA ARG A 140 -2.68 -7.98 -15.13
C ARG A 140 -2.52 -9.47 -15.44
N LEU A 141 -3.62 -10.22 -15.49
CA LEU A 141 -3.60 -11.65 -15.88
C LEU A 141 -3.15 -11.87 -17.33
N ALA A 142 -3.44 -10.93 -18.24
CA ALA A 142 -2.99 -11.00 -19.63
C ALA A 142 -1.53 -10.54 -19.82
N GLU A 143 -0.95 -9.85 -18.84
CA GLU A 143 0.45 -9.40 -18.80
C GLU A 143 1.42 -10.42 -18.16
N LEU A 144 0.89 -11.51 -17.59
CA LEU A 144 1.68 -12.63 -17.05
C LEU A 144 2.22 -13.53 -18.17
#